data_AF-A0A7X1I2P0-F1
#
_entry.id   AF-A0A7X1I2P0-F1
#
_cell.length_a   1.000
_cell.length_b   1.000
_cell.length_c   1.000
_cell.angle_alpha   90.00
_cell.angle_beta   90.00
_cell.angle_gamma   90.00
#
_symmetry.space_group_name_H-M   'P 1'
#
loop_
_entity.id
_entity.type
_entity.pdbx_description
1 polymer ?
#
loop_
_entity_poly.entity_id
_entity_poly.type
_entity_poly.pdbx_seq_one_letter_code
_entity_poly.pdbx_strand_id
1 'polypeptide(L)' 'MSVRRESVPFAFVAEADRFRSNVTPPPRPRPTAGQIAGRCLLGLTIVAGLVGSLILGMPALSADHSPAQTQQAVQSR' A
#
# COMPACT_ATOMS: atom_id res chain seq x y z
N MET A 1 61.43 1.78 3.37
CA MET A 1 60.50 2.26 4.41
C MET A 1 59.52 1.14 4.69
N SER A 2 59.72 0.42 5.79
CA SER A 2 59.11 -0.89 6.03
C SER A 2 57.87 -0.71 6.91
N VAL A 3 56.68 -0.90 6.34
CA VAL A 3 55.44 -0.97 7.14
C VAL A 3 55.28 -2.41 7.61
N ARG A 4 55.53 -2.67 8.90
CA ARG A 4 55.21 -3.96 9.52
C ARG A 4 53.68 -4.11 9.54
N ARG A 5 53.16 -5.10 8.82
CA ARG A 5 51.78 -5.58 9.01
C ARG A 5 51.79 -6.54 10.19
N GLU A 6 51.24 -6.09 11.30
CA GLU A 6 51.00 -6.88 12.49
C GLU A 6 49.95 -7.96 12.16
N SER A 7 50.25 -9.24 12.45
CA SER A 7 49.31 -10.33 12.26
C SER A 7 48.26 -10.27 13.37
N VAL A 8 47.10 -9.72 13.07
CA VAL A 8 45.99 -9.68 14.03
C VAL A 8 45.54 -11.12 14.35
N PRO A 9 45.48 -11.52 15.64
CA PRO A 9 45.37 -12.92 16.06
C PRO A 9 43.97 -13.55 15.93
N PHE A 10 42.99 -12.82 15.39
CA PHE A 10 41.68 -13.38 15.05
C PHE A 10 41.19 -12.77 13.74
N ALA A 11 41.65 -13.29 12.62
CA ALA A 11 40.99 -13.03 11.34
C ALA A 11 39.62 -13.75 11.35
N PHE A 12 38.58 -13.07 11.84
CA PHE A 12 37.17 -13.50 11.82
C PHE A 12 36.57 -13.47 10.39
N VAL A 13 37.36 -13.78 9.38
CA VAL A 13 36.91 -13.83 7.98
C VAL A 13 36.60 -15.27 7.56
N ALA A 14 36.95 -16.28 8.36
CA ALA A 14 36.74 -17.69 8.01
C ALA A 14 35.51 -18.36 8.65
N GLU A 15 34.79 -17.71 9.57
CA GLU A 15 33.61 -18.31 10.21
C GLU A 15 32.29 -17.85 9.57
N ALA A 16 32.22 -16.62 9.03
CA ALA A 16 31.02 -16.12 8.36
C ALA A 16 30.72 -16.83 7.03
N ASP A 17 31.75 -17.31 6.32
CA ASP A 17 31.58 -18.08 5.08
C ASP A 17 31.27 -19.57 5.35
N ARG A 18 31.62 -20.11 6.52
CA ARG A 18 31.29 -21.49 6.92
C ARG A 18 29.82 -21.66 7.33
N PHE A 19 29.12 -20.56 7.63
CA PHE A 19 27.67 -20.52 7.90
C PHE A 19 26.82 -20.10 6.69
N ARG A 20 27.25 -20.38 5.46
CA ARG A 20 26.28 -20.61 4.38
C ARG A 20 25.76 -22.03 4.46
N SER A 21 25.11 -22.36 5.58
CA SER A 21 24.18 -23.49 5.57
C SER A 21 23.19 -23.22 4.45
N ASN A 22 22.85 -24.26 3.69
CA ASN A 22 22.01 -24.16 2.51
C ASN A 22 20.59 -23.73 2.89
N VAL A 23 20.40 -22.44 3.18
CA VAL A 23 19.08 -21.83 3.33
C VAL A 23 18.68 -21.39 1.93
N THR A 24 18.38 -22.36 1.08
CA THR A 24 17.51 -22.07 -0.06
C THR A 24 16.19 -21.61 0.59
N PRO A 25 15.77 -20.34 0.43
CA PRO A 25 14.55 -19.87 1.06
C PRO A 25 13.43 -20.84 0.68
N PRO A 26 12.65 -21.37 1.64
CA PRO A 26 11.58 -22.29 1.32
C PRO A 26 10.69 -21.66 0.26
N PRO A 27 10.27 -22.41 -0.78
CA PRO A 27 9.42 -21.88 -1.82
C PRO A 27 8.22 -21.15 -1.21
N ARG A 28 7.95 -19.93 -1.67
CA ARG A 28 6.83 -19.14 -1.15
C ARG A 28 5.55 -19.98 -1.28
N PRO A 29 4.81 -20.23 -0.19
CA PRO A 29 3.60 -21.03 -0.25
C PRO A 29 2.60 -20.35 -1.18
N ARG A 30 1.97 -21.15 -2.04
CA ARG A 30 0.89 -20.64 -2.90
C ARG A 30 -0.29 -20.23 -2.02
N PRO A 31 -0.95 -19.11 -2.33
CA PRO A 31 -2.10 -18.68 -1.56
C PRO A 31 -3.19 -19.73 -1.59
N THR A 32 -3.76 -20.03 -0.43
CA THR A 32 -4.89 -20.96 -0.33
C THR A 32 -6.15 -20.31 -0.90
N ALA A 33 -7.14 -21.12 -1.30
CA ALA A 33 -8.41 -20.61 -1.81
C ALA A 33 -9.08 -19.63 -0.82
N GLY A 34 -8.99 -19.90 0.48
CA GLY A 34 -9.47 -19.00 1.54
C GLY A 34 -8.74 -17.65 1.59
N GLN A 35 -7.43 -17.62 1.35
CA GLN A 35 -6.66 -16.37 1.30
C GLN A 35 -7.05 -15.52 0.08
N ILE A 36 -7.33 -16.16 -1.05
CA ILE A 36 -7.82 -15.47 -2.25
C ILE A 36 -9.22 -14.91 -2.00
N ALA A 37 -10.13 -15.75 -1.49
CA ALA A 37 -11.50 -15.34 -1.16
C ALA A 37 -11.51 -14.16 -0.16
N GLY A 38 -10.67 -14.20 0.88
CA GLY A 38 -10.56 -13.11 1.85
C GLY A 38 -10.08 -11.81 1.22
N ARG A 39 -9.06 -11.85 0.36
CA ARG A 39 -8.57 -10.66 -0.37
C ARG A 39 -9.62 -10.10 -1.32
N CYS A 40 -10.35 -10.96 -2.01
CA CYS A 40 -11.47 -10.56 -2.88
C CYS A 40 -12.61 -9.92 -2.08
N LEU A 41 -13.02 -10.53 -0.96
CA LEU A 41 -14.09 -10.01 -0.12
C LEU A 41 -13.75 -8.64 0.47
N LEU A 42 -12.50 -8.46 0.92
CA LEU A 42 -12.03 -7.17 1.40
C LEU A 42 -12.08 -6.12 0.30
N GLY A 43 -11.55 -6.44 -0.89
CA GLY A 43 -11.58 -5.53 -2.05
C GLY A 43 -13.00 -5.16 -2.46
N LEU A 44 -13.90 -6.15 -2.55
CA LEU A 44 -15.31 -5.93 -2.89
C LEU A 44 -16.03 -5.05 -1.86
N THR A 45 -15.75 -5.24 -0.57
CA THR A 45 -16.34 -4.41 0.49
C THR A 45 -15.91 -2.95 0.36
N ILE A 46 -14.62 -2.71 0.11
CA ILE A 46 -14.09 -1.35 -0.06
C ILE A 46 -14.75 -0.68 -1.28
N VAL A 47 -14.78 -1.38 -2.43
CA VAL A 47 -15.39 -0.86 -3.66
C VAL A 47 -16.88 -0.58 -3.44
N ALA A 48 -17.62 -1.50 -2.80
CA ALA A 48 -19.04 -1.31 -2.50
C ALA A 48 -19.28 -0.09 -1.59
N GLY A 49 -18.43 0.11 -0.58
CA GLY A 49 -18.51 1.29 0.30
C GLY A 49 -18.25 2.60 -0.46
N LEU A 50 -17.23 2.64 -1.33
CA LEU A 50 -16.94 3.80 -2.16
C LEU A 50 -18.08 4.10 -3.14
N VAL A 51 -18.59 3.09 -3.84
CA VAL A 51 -19.74 3.22 -4.74
C VAL A 51 -20.98 3.69 -3.97
N GLY A 52 -21.27 3.10 -2.81
CA GLY A 52 -22.37 3.52 -1.94
C GLY A 52 -22.23 4.98 -1.51
N SER A 53 -21.03 5.41 -1.12
CA SER A 53 -20.74 6.80 -0.77
C SER A 53 -20.93 7.74 -1.96
N LEU A 54 -20.57 7.33 -3.17
CA LEU A 54 -20.79 8.12 -4.38
C LEU A 54 -22.28 8.22 -4.71
N ILE A 55 -23.03 7.13 -4.66
CA ILE A 55 -24.47 7.13 -4.91
C ILE A 55 -25.18 8.05 -3.90
N LEU A 56 -24.77 8.02 -2.63
CA LEU A 56 -25.37 8.85 -1.58
C LEU A 56 -24.90 10.31 -1.60
N GLY A 57 -23.66 10.57 -2.02
CA GLY A 57 -23.04 11.90 -2.08
C GLY A 57 -23.24 12.64 -3.41
N MET A 58 -23.47 11.94 -4.52
CA MET A 58 -23.75 12.54 -5.82
C MET A 58 -24.97 13.46 -5.82
N PRO A 59 -26.08 13.19 -5.11
CA PRO A 59 -27.19 14.14 -4.98
C PRO A 59 -26.78 15.49 -4.38
N ALA A 60 -25.77 15.52 -3.50
CA ALA A 60 -25.24 16.76 -2.96
C ALA A 60 -24.31 17.50 -3.94
N LEU A 61 -23.66 16.77 -4.85
CA LEU A 61 -22.79 17.33 -5.89
C LEU A 61 -23.55 17.70 -7.16
N SER A 62 -24.68 17.04 -7.44
CA SER A 62 -25.58 17.30 -8.57
C SER A 62 -26.46 18.52 -8.31
N ALA A 63 -25.92 19.53 -7.61
CA ALA A 63 -26.56 20.81 -7.35
C ALA A 63 -26.73 21.68 -8.62
N ASP A 64 -26.82 21.07 -9.80
CA ASP A 64 -27.79 21.51 -10.80
C ASP A 64 -29.14 21.00 -10.27
N HIS A 65 -29.83 21.66 -9.34
CA HIS A 65 -30.52 22.91 -9.60
C HIS A 65 -30.65 23.79 -8.33
N SER A 66 -29.77 24.78 -8.16
CA SER A 66 -30.09 26.04 -7.46
C SER A 66 -29.01 27.09 -7.75
N PRO A 67 -29.28 28.38 -8.04
CA PRO A 67 -30.55 29.09 -8.20
C PRO A 67 -30.52 30.02 -9.45
N ALA A 68 -31.14 29.63 -10.57
CA ALA A 68 -31.75 30.66 -11.42
C ALA A 68 -32.97 31.32 -10.72
N GLN A 69 -33.34 30.83 -9.52
CA GLN A 69 -34.50 31.22 -8.72
C GLN A 69 -34.26 32.36 -7.71
N THR A 70 -33.07 32.97 -7.61
CA THR A 70 -32.90 34.14 -6.71
C THR A 70 -32.11 35.26 -7.39
N GLN A 71 -32.67 35.79 -8.48
CA GLN A 71 -33.15 37.18 -8.68
C GLN A 71 -32.50 38.39 -7.95
N GLN A 72 -31.52 38.23 -7.07
CA GLN A 72 -30.94 39.30 -6.25
C GLN A 72 -29.87 40.13 -6.96
N ALA A 73 -29.32 39.66 -8.08
CA ALA A 73 -28.42 40.46 -8.92
C ALA A 73 -29.17 41.48 -9.83
N VAL A 74 -30.50 41.39 -9.92
CA VAL A 74 -31.34 42.26 -10.78
C VAL A 74 -32.13 43.31 -9.96
N GLN A 75 -32.07 43.28 -8.63
CA GLN A 75 -32.70 44.29 -7.76
C GLN A 75 -31.65 45.24 -7.16
N SER A 76 -30.83 45.83 -8.02
CA SER A 76 -29.90 46.91 -7.67
C SER A 76 -29.94 48.03 -8.71
N ARG A 77 -31.15 48.52 -9.02
CA ARG A 77 -31.38 49.74 -9.79
C ARG A 77 -32.60 50.49 -9.28
#